data_AF-A0A7J5GAC0-F1
#
_entry.id   AF-A0A7J5GAC0-F1
#
_cell.length_a   1.000
_cell.length_b   1.000
_cell.length_c   1.000
_cell.angle_alpha   90.00
_cell.angle_beta   90.00
_cell.angle_gamma   90.00
#
_symmetry.space_group_name_H-M   'P 1'
#
loop_
_entity.id
_entity.type
_entity.pdbx_description
1 polymer ?
#
loop_
_entity_poly.entity_id
_entity_poly.type
_entity_poly.pdbx_seq_one_letter_code
_entity_poly.pdbx_strand_id
1 'polypeptide(L)'
;MKIDFQHFNVYMAVNHKSAWTMDVRESFADMIYNNVNGIKAHSLAMKIYGSEGEADYTDDEVKLVRIVAERLCVPGFIDGLNEQLDNNPNNE
;
A
#
# COMPACT_ATOMS: atom_id res chain seq x y z
N MET A 1 -7.63 7.87 -5.36
CA MET A 1 -6.60 8.17 -4.33
C MET A 1 -5.24 7.82 -4.90
N LYS A 2 -4.17 8.41 -4.37
CA LYS A 2 -2.81 8.22 -4.85
C LYS A 2 -1.94 7.54 -3.81
N ILE A 3 -1.13 6.59 -4.24
CA ILE A 3 -0.21 5.83 -3.39
C ILE A 3 1.11 5.63 -4.14
N ASP A 4 2.23 5.86 -3.44
CA ASP A 4 3.58 5.54 -3.89
C ASP A 4 4.11 4.32 -3.11
N PHE A 5 4.09 3.16 -3.77
CA PHE A 5 4.68 1.92 -3.23
C PHE A 5 6.18 1.80 -3.51
N GLN A 6 6.76 2.69 -4.33
CA GLN A 6 8.20 2.71 -4.63
C GLN A 6 8.98 3.48 -3.55
N HIS A 7 8.38 4.53 -2.98
CA HIS A 7 8.94 5.33 -1.89
C HIS A 7 8.05 5.24 -0.66
N PHE A 8 7.93 4.03 -0.10
CA PHE A 8 6.99 3.75 0.98
C PHE A 8 7.65 3.83 2.36
N ASN A 9 7.07 4.60 3.27
CA ASN A 9 7.55 4.70 4.65
C ASN A 9 7.05 3.53 5.48
N VAL A 10 7.97 2.78 6.10
CA VAL A 10 7.63 1.79 7.13
C VAL A 10 8.13 2.28 8.49
N TYR A 11 7.21 2.54 9.42
CA TYR A 11 7.57 3.01 10.76
C TYR A 11 8.12 1.88 11.63
N MET A 12 9.20 2.18 12.34
CA MET A 12 9.94 1.18 13.12
C MET A 12 9.57 1.17 14.61
N ALA A 13 8.83 2.18 15.06
CA ALA A 13 8.42 2.32 16.44
C ALA A 13 7.06 3.03 16.53
N VAL A 14 6.29 2.69 17.58
CA VAL A 14 4.96 3.27 17.86
C VAL A 14 4.99 4.79 18.06
N ASN A 15 6.15 5.37 18.38
CA ASN A 15 6.28 6.81 18.52
C ASN A 15 6.44 7.57 17.18
N HIS A 16 6.45 6.85 16.06
CA HIS A 16 6.59 7.37 14.69
C HIS A 16 7.82 8.27 14.44
N LYS A 17 8.85 8.20 15.31
CA LYS A 17 10.06 9.03 15.18
C LYS A 17 11.04 8.52 14.13
N SER A 18 10.93 7.26 13.75
CA SER A 18 11.80 6.63 12.76
C SER A 18 10.96 5.83 11.76
N ALA A 19 11.17 6.14 10.49
CA ALA A 19 10.64 5.41 9.34
C ALA A 19 11.78 5.07 8.39
N TRP A 20 11.63 3.96 7.67
CA TRP A 20 12.51 3.59 6.57
C TRP A 20 11.72 3.70 5.28
N THR A 21 12.18 4.56 4.37
CA THR A 21 11.63 4.63 3.02
C THR A 21 12.22 3.51 2.19
N MET A 22 11.37 2.67 1.63
CA MET A 22 11.79 1.53 0.83
C MET A 22 10.81 1.23 -0.31
N ASP A 23 11.32 0.53 -1.34
CA ASP A 23 10.50 0.01 -2.43
C ASP A 23 9.81 -1.28 -1.97
N VAL A 24 8.48 -1.23 -1.92
CA VAL A 24 7.62 -2.35 -1.50
C VAL A 24 6.75 -2.86 -2.65
N ARG A 25 6.94 -2.37 -3.89
CA ARG A 25 6.07 -2.72 -5.03
C ARG A 25 5.98 -4.22 -5.23
N GLU A 26 7.12 -4.89 -5.34
CA GLU A 26 7.17 -6.34 -5.58
C GLU A 26 6.66 -7.14 -4.37
N SER A 27 7.17 -6.85 -3.17
CA SER A 27 6.80 -7.61 -1.97
C SER A 27 5.31 -7.48 -1.63
N PHE A 28 4.72 -6.30 -1.82
CA PHE A 28 3.29 -6.09 -1.57
C PHE A 28 2.42 -6.62 -2.71
N ALA A 29 2.86 -6.50 -3.97
CA ALA A 29 2.17 -7.13 -5.11
C ALA A 29 2.11 -8.66 -4.96
N ASP A 30 3.23 -9.30 -4.60
CA ASP A 30 3.30 -10.73 -4.33
C ASP A 30 2.36 -11.15 -3.20
N MET A 31 2.23 -10.30 -2.18
CA MET A 31 1.31 -10.55 -1.08
C MET A 31 -0.14 -10.61 -1.55
N ILE A 32 -0.55 -9.67 -2.42
CA ILE A 32 -1.88 -9.68 -3.04
C ILE A 32 -2.03 -10.90 -3.96
N TYR A 33 -1.06 -11.13 -4.84
CA TYR A 33 -1.07 -12.19 -5.84
C TYR A 33 -1.22 -13.59 -5.21
N ASN A 34 -0.52 -13.84 -4.10
CA ASN A 34 -0.47 -15.15 -3.48
C ASN A 34 -1.60 -15.40 -2.45
N ASN A 35 -2.19 -14.35 -1.88
CA ASN A 35 -3.13 -14.49 -0.75
C ASN A 35 -4.56 -14.05 -1.05
N VAL A 36 -4.83 -13.44 -2.21
CA VAL A 36 -6.16 -12.95 -2.58
C VAL A 36 -6.62 -13.54 -3.90
N ASN A 37 -7.78 -14.20 -3.88
CA ASN A 37 -8.38 -14.78 -5.06
C ASN A 37 -9.09 -13.73 -5.93
N GLY A 38 -9.08 -13.97 -7.24
CA GLY A 38 -9.93 -13.27 -8.20
C GLY A 38 -9.20 -12.29 -9.11
N ILE A 39 -9.83 -11.98 -10.26
CA ILE A 39 -9.24 -11.17 -11.32
C ILE A 39 -8.91 -9.74 -10.88
N LYS A 40 -9.70 -9.17 -9.96
CA LYS A 40 -9.44 -7.84 -9.39
C LYS A 40 -8.13 -7.81 -8.60
N ALA A 41 -7.87 -8.85 -7.80
CA ALA A 41 -6.62 -8.96 -7.03
C ALA A 41 -5.41 -9.13 -7.93
N HIS A 42 -5.53 -9.99 -8.95
CA HIS A 42 -4.48 -10.16 -9.96
C HIS A 42 -4.16 -8.84 -10.67
N SER A 43 -5.19 -8.12 -11.16
CA SER A 43 -5.01 -6.83 -11.82
C SER A 43 -4.35 -5.79 -10.90
N LEU A 44 -4.74 -5.74 -9.63
CA LEU A 44 -4.16 -4.82 -8.65
C LEU A 44 -2.69 -5.14 -8.36
N ALA A 45 -2.35 -6.42 -8.18
CA ALA A 45 -0.96 -6.85 -7.96
C ALA A 45 -0.06 -6.41 -9.12
N MET A 46 -0.49 -6.66 -10.37
CA MET A 46 0.27 -6.26 -11.56
C MET A 46 0.41 -4.73 -11.66
N LYS A 47 -0.63 -3.98 -11.30
CA LYS A 47 -0.60 -2.52 -11.29
C LYS A 47 0.39 -1.96 -10.28
N ILE A 48 0.42 -2.50 -9.06
CA ILE A 48 1.37 -2.08 -8.01
C ILE A 48 2.81 -2.40 -8.44
N TYR A 49 3.05 -3.63 -8.90
CA TYR A 49 4.37 -4.06 -9.38
C TYR A 49 4.90 -3.17 -10.51
N GLY A 50 4.04 -2.83 -11.47
CA GLY A 50 4.40 -2.00 -12.63
C GLY A 50 4.32 -0.49 -12.41
N SER A 51 3.92 -0.01 -11.23
CA SER A 51 3.82 1.42 -10.94
C SER A 51 5.20 2.07 -10.81
N GLU A 52 5.34 3.33 -11.26
CA GLU A 52 6.53 4.16 -11.08
C GLU A 52 6.16 5.38 -10.23
N GLY A 53 6.69 5.45 -9.01
CA GLY A 53 6.36 6.47 -8.03
C GLY A 53 4.88 6.47 -7.64
N GLU A 54 4.33 7.68 -7.49
CA GLU A 54 2.93 7.91 -7.14
C GLU A 54 1.98 7.49 -8.27
N ALA A 55 1.02 6.61 -7.98
CA ALA A 55 0.02 6.14 -8.95
C ALA A 55 -1.41 6.29 -8.43
N ASP A 56 -2.37 6.48 -9.34
CA ASP A 56 -3.79 6.57 -9.01
C ASP A 56 -4.44 5.19 -8.82
N TYR A 57 -5.18 5.05 -7.72
CA TYR A 57 -5.97 3.89 -7.35
C TYR A 57 -7.44 4.27 -7.12
N THR A 58 -8.33 3.41 -7.59
CA THR A 58 -9.78 3.50 -7.34
C THR A 58 -10.11 3.15 -5.90
N ASP A 59 -11.29 3.54 -5.42
CA ASP A 59 -11.72 3.26 -4.04
C ASP A 59 -11.79 1.74 -3.76
N ASP A 60 -12.21 0.96 -4.75
CA ASP A 60 -12.23 -0.50 -4.69
C ASP A 60 -10.82 -1.10 -4.52
N GLU A 61 -9.84 -0.56 -5.25
CA GLU A 61 -8.44 -0.98 -5.15
C GLU A 61 -7.85 -0.59 -3.79
N VAL A 62 -8.07 0.65 -3.33
CA VAL A 62 -7.61 1.11 -2.01
C VAL A 62 -8.22 0.28 -0.89
N LYS A 63 -9.51 -0.04 -0.99
CA LYS A 63 -10.17 -0.92 -0.03
C LYS A 63 -9.50 -2.29 0.03
N LEU A 64 -9.12 -2.87 -1.11
CA LEU A 64 -8.41 -4.15 -1.14
C LEU A 64 -6.99 -4.03 -0.57
N VAL A 65 -6.25 -2.97 -0.92
CA VAL A 65 -4.93 -2.65 -0.34
C VAL A 65 -5.01 -2.61 1.19
N ARG A 66 -5.99 -1.88 1.74
CA ARG A 66 -6.21 -1.79 3.20
C ARG A 66 -6.50 -3.14 3.83
N ILE A 67 -7.40 -3.94 3.24
CA ILE A 67 -7.73 -5.27 3.75
C ILE A 67 -6.49 -6.17 3.80
N VAL A 68 -5.65 -6.13 2.78
CA VAL A 68 -4.41 -6.92 2.72
C VAL A 68 -3.40 -6.43 3.75
N ALA A 69 -3.17 -5.12 3.81
CA ALA A 69 -2.25 -4.52 4.78
C ALA A 69 -2.64 -4.83 6.23
N GLU A 70 -3.92 -4.66 6.58
CA GLU A 70 -4.45 -4.93 7.93
C GLU A 70 -4.36 -6.41 8.32
N ARG A 71 -4.36 -7.33 7.35
CA ARG A 71 -4.32 -8.78 7.61
C ARG A 71 -2.91 -9.37 7.63
N LEU A 72 -2.01 -8.83 6.81
CA LEU A 72 -0.75 -9.50 6.48
C LEU A 72 0.50 -8.64 6.74
N CYS A 73 0.35 -7.33 6.96
CA CYS A 73 1.48 -6.43 7.20
C CYS A 73 1.65 -6.08 8.68
N VAL A 74 2.84 -5.60 9.02
CA VAL A 74 3.14 -5.08 10.36
C VAL A 74 2.50 -3.70 10.58
N PRO A 75 2.22 -3.29 11.83
CA PRO A 75 1.59 -2.01 12.13
C PRO A 75 2.29 -0.79 11.50
N GLY A 76 3.63 -0.77 11.50
CA GLY A 76 4.38 0.33 10.91
C GLY A 76 4.22 0.49 9.39
N PHE A 77 3.84 -0.57 8.68
CA PHE A 77 3.46 -0.49 7.26
C PHE A 77 2.06 0.11 7.12
N ILE A 78 1.12 -0.30 7.98
CA ILE A 78 -0.25 0.23 8.00
C ILE A 78 -0.23 1.74 8.29
N ASP A 79 0.61 2.17 9.23
CA ASP A 79 0.81 3.59 9.56
C ASP A 79 1.31 4.38 8.34
N GLY A 80 2.30 3.84 7.60
CA GLY A 80 2.78 4.46 6.36
C GLY A 80 1.75 4.51 5.24
N LEU A 81 0.89 3.49 5.14
CA LEU A 81 -0.22 3.47 4.18
C LEU A 81 -1.23 4.58 4.53
N ASN A 82 -1.61 4.68 5.80
CA ASN A 82 -2.55 5.70 6.26
C ASN A 82 -1.97 7.11 6.09
N GLU A 83 -0.67 7.32 6.34
CA GLU A 83 0.00 8.60 6.07
C GLU A 83 -0.22 9.06 4.62
N GLN A 84 -0.08 8.16 3.63
CA GLN A 84 -0.31 8.53 2.23
C GLN A 84 -1.79 8.75 1.90
N LEU A 85 -2.70 7.98 2.49
CA LEU A 85 -4.14 8.09 2.24
C LEU A 85 -4.76 9.32 2.91
N ASP A 86 -4.35 9.66 4.13
CA ASP A 86 -4.86 10.80 4.90
C ASP A 86 -4.34 12.13 4.35
N ASN A 87 -3.14 12.14 3.75
CA ASN A 87 -2.61 13.30 3.05
C ASN A 87 -3.21 13.50 1.64
N ASN A 88 -4.17 12.65 1.22
CA ASN A 88 -4.82 12.81 -0.07
C ASN A 88 -5.96 13.84 0.00
N PRO A 89 -5.96 14.91 -0.82
CA PRO A 89 -6.96 15.98 -0.77
C PRO A 89 -8.39 15.56 -1.17
N ASN A 90 -8.62 14.29 -1.50
CA ASN A 90 -9.94 13.76 -1.88
C ASN A 90 -10.66 13.02 -0.73
N ASN A 91 -10.25 13.22 0.52
CA ASN A 91 -10.85 12.60 1.71
C ASN A 91 -12.02 13.40 2.32
N GLU A 92 -12.61 14.36 1.59
CA GLU A 92 -13.84 15.09 1.97
C GLU A 92 -15.07 14.65 1.18
#